data_AF-A0A6I3SWP4-F1
#
_entry.id   AF-A0A6I3SWP4-F1
#
_cell.length_a   1.000
_cell.length_b   1.000
_cell.length_c   1.000
_cell.angle_alpha   90.00
_cell.angle_beta   90.00
_cell.angle_gamma   90.00
#
_symmetry.space_group_name_H-M   'P 1'
#
loop_
_entity.id
_entity.type
_entity.pdbx_description
1 polymer ?
#
loop_
_entity_poly.entity_id
_entity_poly.type
_entity_poly.pdbx_seq_one_letter_code
_entity_poly.pdbx_strand_id
1 'polypeptide(L)'
;MTFDDFIRLVQACTALVAAVAWPLVVLFVLVRFTPALKDFLLDLGELSFKGGGFEASARRVKEEVKAGLVAAEVGRTAEAAPTLRQASQAASAATDAVNTRTIRRAQGATALWVDDRPDNNRLERQSFETLGMSFVLATSTEEALRETARRKFDVIISDMGRPPDARAGYTLLRALRERGDTTPYVIYAGSNAAAHQEEARRAGALGATNRASELFALVLSALDGRA
;
A
#
# COMPACT_ATOMS: atom_id res chain seq x y z
N MET A 1 57.69 -20.94 -50.25
CA MET A 1 56.90 -20.86 -48.99
C MET A 1 57.53 -21.88 -48.06
N THR A 2 58.08 -21.47 -46.92
CA THR A 2 58.65 -22.44 -45.98
C THR A 2 57.50 -23.19 -45.30
N PHE A 3 57.74 -24.44 -44.88
CA PHE A 3 56.71 -25.25 -44.22
C PHE A 3 56.15 -24.56 -42.98
N ASP A 4 56.99 -23.79 -42.27
CA ASP A 4 56.61 -23.03 -41.08
C ASP A 4 55.67 -21.85 -41.40
N ASP A 5 55.87 -21.17 -42.55
CA ASP A 5 54.97 -20.10 -43.00
C ASP A 5 53.57 -20.62 -43.32
N PHE A 6 53.49 -21.84 -43.87
CA PHE A 6 52.23 -22.50 -44.18
C PHE A 6 51.45 -22.85 -42.91
N ILE A 7 52.10 -23.38 -41.88
CA ILE A 7 51.47 -23.69 -40.60
C ILE A 7 50.95 -22.43 -39.91
N ARG A 8 51.73 -21.34 -39.92
CA ARG A 8 51.30 -20.04 -39.37
C ARG A 8 50.08 -19.47 -40.08
N LEU A 9 50.02 -19.60 -41.41
CA LEU A 9 48.87 -19.13 -42.19
C LEU A 9 47.60 -19.92 -41.82
N VAL A 10 47.69 -21.25 -41.73
CA VAL A 10 46.54 -22.11 -41.35
C VAL A 10 46.06 -21.80 -39.94
N GLN A 11 46.98 -21.59 -38.98
CA GLN A 11 46.62 -21.23 -37.61
C GLN A 11 45.96 -19.85 -37.52
N ALA A 12 46.48 -18.85 -38.24
CA ALA A 12 45.91 -17.51 -38.29
C ALA A 12 44.50 -17.52 -38.91
N CYS A 13 44.30 -18.27 -40.01
CA CYS A 13 42.98 -18.43 -40.62
C CYS A 13 41.99 -19.13 -39.68
N THR A 14 42.41 -20.18 -38.99
CA THR A 14 41.54 -20.91 -38.05
C THR A 14 41.14 -20.03 -36.85
N ALA A 15 42.10 -19.26 -36.31
CA ALA A 15 41.84 -18.33 -35.22
C ALA A 15 40.89 -17.19 -35.64
N LEU A 16 41.04 -16.67 -36.86
CA LEU A 16 40.17 -15.64 -37.40
C LEU A 16 38.73 -16.16 -37.61
N VAL A 17 38.59 -17.37 -38.16
CA VAL A 17 37.29 -18.02 -38.33
C VAL A 17 36.62 -18.25 -36.98
N ALA A 18 37.35 -18.72 -35.96
CA ALA A 18 36.80 -18.90 -34.62
C ALA A 18 36.39 -17.56 -33.97
N ALA A 19 37.18 -16.50 -34.17
CA ALA A 19 36.90 -15.17 -33.64
C ALA A 19 35.66 -14.51 -34.28
N VAL A 20 35.36 -14.84 -35.54
CA VAL A 20 34.21 -14.30 -36.30
C VAL A 20 33.00 -15.24 -36.27
N ALA A 21 33.18 -16.52 -35.96
CA ALA A 21 32.08 -17.46 -35.84
C ALA A 21 31.20 -17.16 -34.62
N TRP A 22 31.78 -16.89 -33.46
CA TRP A 22 31.00 -16.66 -32.23
C TRP A 22 30.12 -15.39 -32.31
N PRO A 23 30.57 -14.23 -32.82
CA PRO A 23 29.71 -13.05 -32.93
C PRO A 23 28.59 -13.26 -33.94
N LEU A 24 28.85 -14.00 -35.03
CA LEU A 24 27.82 -14.33 -36.02
C LEU A 24 26.78 -15.28 -35.46
N VAL A 25 27.18 -16.26 -34.64
CA VAL A 25 26.26 -17.16 -33.92
C VAL A 25 25.41 -16.36 -32.93
N VAL A 26 26.04 -15.48 -32.14
CA VAL A 26 25.31 -14.61 -31.20
C VAL A 26 24.35 -13.69 -31.93
N LEU A 27 24.78 -13.05 -33.03
CA LEU A 27 23.93 -12.20 -33.86
C LEU A 27 22.77 -12.97 -34.46
N PHE A 28 23.02 -14.18 -34.98
CA PHE A 28 22.00 -15.06 -35.52
C PHE A 28 20.98 -15.46 -34.45
N VAL A 29 21.43 -15.82 -33.24
CA VAL A 29 20.54 -16.13 -32.12
C VAL A 29 19.72 -14.90 -31.73
N LEU A 30 20.35 -13.73 -31.60
CA LEU A 30 19.67 -12.50 -31.24
C LEU A 30 18.60 -12.10 -32.27
N VAL A 31 18.86 -12.25 -33.57
CA VAL A 31 17.91 -11.91 -34.64
C VAL A 31 16.82 -12.98 -34.80
N ARG A 32 17.19 -14.27 -34.72
CA ARG A 32 16.26 -15.38 -34.96
C ARG A 32 15.31 -15.62 -33.80
N PHE A 33 15.74 -15.28 -32.59
CA PHE A 33 14.97 -15.45 -31.36
C PHE A 33 14.57 -14.12 -30.74
N THR A 34 14.71 -12.96 -31.42
CA THR A 34 14.31 -11.66 -30.85
C THR A 34 12.88 -11.64 -30.30
N PRO A 35 11.86 -12.22 -30.98
CA PRO A 35 10.50 -12.26 -30.44
C PRO A 35 10.43 -13.10 -29.16
N ALA A 36 11.02 -14.31 -29.18
CA ALA A 36 11.07 -15.20 -28.03
C ALA A 36 11.92 -14.66 -26.87
N LEU A 37 12.99 -13.90 -27.15
CA LEU A 37 13.83 -13.26 -26.13
C LEU A 37 13.12 -12.07 -25.49
N LYS A 38 12.33 -11.31 -26.26
CA LYS A 38 11.49 -10.24 -25.73
C LYS A 38 10.42 -10.80 -24.81
N ASP A 39 9.73 -11.85 -25.26
CA ASP A 39 8.72 -12.54 -24.46
C ASP A 39 9.35 -13.17 -23.21
N PHE A 40 10.52 -13.81 -23.34
CA PHE A 40 11.28 -14.37 -22.22
C PHE A 40 11.84 -13.31 -21.25
N LEU A 41 12.25 -12.13 -21.73
CA LEU A 41 12.71 -11.04 -20.86
C LEU A 41 11.54 -10.35 -20.14
N LEU A 42 10.38 -10.25 -20.78
CA LEU A 42 9.14 -9.80 -20.15
C LEU A 42 8.67 -10.82 -19.10
N ASP A 43 8.76 -12.12 -19.40
CA ASP A 43 8.52 -13.21 -18.46
C ASP A 43 9.59 -13.28 -17.35
N LEU A 44 10.84 -12.88 -17.59
CA LEU A 44 11.87 -12.76 -16.54
C LEU A 44 11.56 -11.60 -15.58
N GLY A 45 10.94 -10.54 -16.08
CA GLY A 45 10.29 -9.50 -15.28
C GLY A 45 9.19 -10.06 -14.38
N GLU A 46 8.48 -11.11 -14.82
CA GLU A 46 7.51 -11.87 -14.01
C GLU A 46 8.12 -13.01 -13.16
N LEU A 47 9.29 -13.55 -13.52
CA LEU A 47 9.92 -14.70 -12.83
C LEU A 47 10.86 -14.26 -11.70
N SER A 48 11.60 -13.15 -11.84
CA SER A 48 12.27 -12.49 -10.69
C SER A 48 11.24 -11.97 -9.67
N PHE A 49 9.98 -11.83 -10.11
CA PHE A 49 8.81 -11.38 -9.37
C PHE A 49 8.02 -12.52 -8.72
N LYS A 50 8.36 -13.79 -8.98
CA LYS A 50 7.61 -14.97 -8.48
C LYS A 50 8.13 -15.58 -7.17
N GLY A 51 9.07 -14.94 -6.47
CA GLY A 51 9.46 -15.38 -5.12
C GLY A 51 10.27 -14.34 -4.37
N GLY A 52 11.57 -14.22 -4.68
CA GLY A 52 12.50 -13.47 -3.82
C GLY A 52 12.36 -11.94 -3.82
N GLY A 53 12.14 -11.32 -5.00
CA GLY A 53 12.12 -9.85 -5.10
C GLY A 53 10.84 -9.23 -4.55
N PHE A 54 9.70 -9.84 -4.86
CA PHE A 54 8.41 -9.38 -4.37
C PHE A 54 8.25 -9.64 -2.86
N GLU A 55 8.68 -10.81 -2.36
CA GLU A 55 8.67 -11.09 -0.92
C GLU A 55 9.60 -10.16 -0.15
N ALA A 56 10.78 -9.83 -0.69
CA ALA A 56 11.68 -8.86 -0.06
C ALA A 56 11.07 -7.46 -0.02
N SER A 57 10.41 -7.02 -1.09
CA SER A 57 9.70 -5.73 -1.13
C SER A 57 8.52 -5.70 -0.16
N ALA A 58 7.66 -6.73 -0.18
CA ALA A 58 6.54 -6.86 0.73
C ALA A 58 6.98 -6.93 2.20
N ARG A 59 8.11 -7.62 2.48
CA ARG A 59 8.69 -7.67 3.83
C ARG A 59 9.18 -6.30 4.28
N ARG A 60 9.84 -5.53 3.42
CA ARG A 60 10.25 -4.15 3.74
C ARG A 60 9.04 -3.26 4.05
N VAL A 61 8.02 -3.32 3.19
CA VAL A 61 6.76 -2.60 3.40
C VAL A 61 6.11 -2.99 4.73
N LYS A 62 6.06 -4.29 5.05
CA LYS A 62 5.54 -4.77 6.34
C LYS A 62 6.29 -4.21 7.54
N GLU A 63 7.62 -4.22 7.51
CA GLU A 63 8.44 -3.72 8.62
C GLU A 63 8.26 -2.20 8.80
N GLU A 64 8.18 -1.45 7.71
CA GLU A 64 7.98 0.01 7.75
C GLU A 64 6.58 0.37 8.26
N VAL A 65 5.53 -0.28 7.74
CA VAL A 65 4.15 -0.14 8.25
C VAL A 65 4.08 -0.53 9.73
N LYS A 66 4.71 -1.63 10.13
CA LYS A 66 4.74 -2.06 11.53
C LYS A 66 5.38 -1.01 12.42
N ALA A 67 6.52 -0.45 12.02
CA ALA A 67 7.19 0.61 12.77
C ALA A 67 6.30 1.85 12.90
N GLY A 68 5.65 2.28 11.80
CA GLY A 68 4.71 3.40 11.79
C GLY A 68 3.50 3.18 12.70
N LEU A 69 2.90 1.99 12.67
CA LEU A 69 1.77 1.63 13.52
C LEU A 69 2.16 1.58 15.00
N VAL A 70 3.34 1.04 15.34
CA VAL A 70 3.83 1.06 16.73
C VAL A 70 4.00 2.50 17.22
N ALA A 71 4.60 3.37 16.41
CA ALA A 71 4.80 4.77 16.76
C ALA A 71 3.46 5.49 16.95
N ALA A 72 2.48 5.26 16.06
CA ALA A 72 1.14 5.83 16.16
C ALA A 72 0.39 5.35 17.41
N GLU A 73 0.46 4.05 17.73
CA GLU A 73 -0.19 3.47 18.90
C GLU A 73 0.37 4.05 20.20
N VAL A 74 1.70 4.20 20.30
CA VAL A 74 2.37 4.79 21.47
C VAL A 74 2.05 6.28 21.60
N GLY A 75 1.94 7.01 20.49
CA GLY A 75 1.67 8.45 20.50
C GLY A 75 0.25 8.84 20.93
N ARG A 76 -0.74 7.94 20.80
CA ARG A 76 -2.17 8.31 20.94
C ARG A 76 -2.76 8.05 22.32
N THR A 77 -2.25 7.07 23.05
CA THR A 77 -2.81 6.65 24.34
C THR A 77 -2.26 7.50 25.49
N ALA A 78 -2.94 8.60 25.78
CA ALA A 78 -2.58 9.48 26.90
C ALA A 78 -2.96 8.92 28.29
N GLU A 79 -3.92 7.99 28.38
CA GLU A 79 -4.50 7.55 29.66
C GLU A 79 -4.07 6.14 30.12
N ALA A 80 -3.55 5.31 29.22
CA ALA A 80 -2.96 4.01 29.53
C ALA A 80 -1.99 3.66 28.40
N ALA A 81 -0.76 4.19 28.48
CA ALA A 81 0.25 3.92 27.46
C ALA A 81 0.45 2.40 27.33
N PRO A 82 0.10 1.78 26.19
CA PRO A 82 0.38 0.38 25.96
C PRO A 82 1.88 0.22 26.08
N THR A 83 2.30 -0.85 26.75
CA THR A 83 3.72 -1.20 26.75
C THR A 83 4.18 -1.33 25.30
N LEU A 84 5.44 -1.00 25.00
CA LEU A 84 6.02 -1.19 23.65
C LEU A 84 5.76 -2.60 23.10
N ARG A 85 5.70 -3.59 24.00
CA ARG A 85 5.34 -4.97 23.68
C ARG A 85 3.89 -5.11 23.18
N GLN A 86 2.92 -4.49 23.86
CA GLN A 86 1.52 -4.49 23.44
C GLN A 86 1.33 -3.75 22.11
N ALA A 87 1.94 -2.58 21.95
CA ALA A 87 1.91 -1.83 20.70
C ALA A 87 2.52 -2.64 19.54
N SER A 88 3.67 -3.30 19.77
CA SER A 88 4.32 -4.17 18.79
C SER A 88 3.50 -5.41 18.44
N GLN A 89 2.82 -6.02 19.42
CA GLN A 89 1.93 -7.17 19.18
C GLN A 89 0.72 -6.75 18.34
N ALA A 90 0.07 -5.64 18.67
CA ALA A 90 -1.07 -5.13 17.92
C ALA A 90 -0.69 -4.74 16.48
N ALA A 91 0.46 -4.07 16.30
CA ALA A 91 0.99 -3.74 14.98
C ALA A 91 1.39 -4.99 14.18
N SER A 92 1.94 -6.03 14.82
CA SER A 92 2.25 -7.30 14.16
C SER A 92 0.98 -7.97 13.63
N ALA A 93 -0.06 -8.06 14.45
CA ALA A 93 -1.34 -8.63 14.03
C ALA A 93 -1.98 -7.87 12.85
N ALA A 94 -1.89 -6.53 12.84
CA ALA A 94 -2.38 -5.71 11.73
C ALA A 94 -1.54 -5.87 10.44
N THR A 95 -0.22 -6.06 10.58
CA THR A 95 0.70 -6.24 9.44
C THR A 95 0.72 -7.67 8.90
N ASP A 96 0.27 -8.66 9.66
CA ASP A 96 0.05 -10.02 9.15
C ASP A 96 -1.01 -10.05 8.03
N ALA A 97 -2.01 -9.16 8.10
CA ALA A 97 -3.02 -8.97 7.05
C ALA A 97 -2.47 -8.25 5.80
N VAL A 98 -1.30 -7.62 5.88
CA VAL A 98 -0.63 -7.04 4.72
C VAL A 98 -0.07 -8.18 3.88
N ASN A 99 -0.49 -8.29 2.64
CA ASN A 99 0.09 -9.22 1.68
C ASN A 99 0.15 -8.53 0.31
N THR A 100 0.70 -9.22 -0.70
CA THR A 100 0.80 -8.73 -2.08
C THR A 100 -0.51 -8.16 -2.62
N ARG A 101 -1.63 -8.81 -2.32
CA ARG A 101 -2.96 -8.42 -2.78
C ARG A 101 -3.42 -7.14 -2.09
N THR A 102 -3.24 -7.06 -0.78
CA THR A 102 -3.63 -5.89 0.02
C THR A 102 -2.80 -4.66 -0.37
N ILE A 103 -1.48 -4.84 -0.57
CA ILE A 103 -0.58 -3.79 -1.07
C ILE A 103 -1.07 -3.29 -2.43
N ARG A 104 -1.37 -4.18 -3.37
CA ARG A 104 -1.85 -3.80 -4.71
C ARG A 104 -3.18 -3.05 -4.68
N ARG A 105 -4.08 -3.39 -3.76
CA ARG A 105 -5.40 -2.74 -3.62
C ARG A 105 -5.31 -1.37 -2.96
N ALA A 106 -4.40 -1.24 -1.99
CA ALA A 106 -4.05 0.02 -1.35
C ALA A 106 -3.31 0.96 -2.31
N GLN A 107 -2.49 0.40 -3.20
CA GLN A 107 -1.77 1.17 -4.21
C GLN A 107 -2.76 1.93 -5.12
N GLY A 108 -2.70 3.26 -5.09
CA GLY A 108 -3.61 4.13 -5.84
C GLY A 108 -5.01 4.27 -5.24
N ALA A 109 -5.27 3.73 -4.03
CA ALA A 109 -6.47 4.07 -3.28
C ALA A 109 -6.38 5.51 -2.76
N THR A 110 -7.50 6.24 -2.80
CA THR A 110 -7.61 7.59 -2.25
C THR A 110 -8.59 7.59 -1.09
N ALA A 111 -8.08 7.93 0.09
CA ALA A 111 -8.87 8.08 1.30
C ALA A 111 -9.18 9.56 1.59
N LEU A 112 -10.38 9.85 2.06
CA LEU A 112 -10.71 11.14 2.67
C LEU A 112 -10.54 11.02 4.18
N TRP A 113 -9.68 11.84 4.77
CA TRP A 113 -9.53 11.95 6.22
C TRP A 113 -10.14 13.26 6.70
N VAL A 114 -11.13 13.17 7.60
CA VAL A 114 -11.85 14.32 8.15
C VAL A 114 -11.50 14.50 9.63
N ASP A 115 -10.69 15.50 9.94
CA ASP A 115 -10.17 15.77 11.29
C ASP A 115 -9.83 17.27 11.42
N ASP A 116 -10.21 17.91 12.54
CA ASP A 116 -9.91 19.33 12.77
C ASP A 116 -8.42 19.59 13.07
N ARG A 117 -7.67 18.54 13.43
CA ARG A 117 -6.23 18.56 13.72
C ARG A 117 -5.51 17.44 12.94
N PRO A 118 -5.39 17.55 11.61
CA PRO A 118 -4.82 16.49 10.76
C PRO A 118 -3.36 16.13 11.07
N ASP A 119 -2.64 16.99 11.80
CA ASP A 119 -1.29 16.73 12.27
C ASP A 119 -1.22 15.62 13.32
N ASN A 120 -2.28 15.42 14.10
CA ASN A 120 -2.36 14.36 15.11
C ASN A 120 -2.32 12.95 14.50
N ASN A 121 -2.70 12.84 13.23
CA ASN A 121 -2.87 11.56 12.54
C ASN A 121 -1.77 11.29 11.50
N ARG A 122 -0.65 12.03 11.59
CA ARG A 122 0.42 11.97 10.59
C ARG A 122 1.08 10.59 10.50
N LEU A 123 1.28 9.92 11.64
CA LEU A 123 1.96 8.62 11.69
C LEU A 123 1.09 7.51 11.07
N GLU A 124 -0.21 7.56 11.31
CA GLU A 124 -1.18 6.66 10.70
C GLU A 124 -1.23 6.85 9.19
N ARG A 125 -1.32 8.11 8.73
CA ARG A 125 -1.29 8.42 7.29
C ARG A 125 -0.01 7.93 6.63
N GLN A 126 1.15 8.18 7.23
CA GLN A 126 2.42 7.69 6.73
C GLN A 126 2.42 6.16 6.57
N SER A 127 1.85 5.43 7.54
CA SER A 127 1.74 3.97 7.46
C SER A 127 0.91 3.50 6.26
N PHE A 128 -0.16 4.21 5.91
CA PHE A 128 -0.95 3.92 4.70
C PHE A 128 -0.27 4.40 3.41
N GLU A 129 0.43 5.54 3.44
CA GLU A 129 1.20 6.08 2.32
C GLU A 129 2.34 5.13 1.90
N THR A 130 2.96 4.42 2.85
CA THR A 130 3.92 3.34 2.56
C THR A 130 3.29 2.20 1.74
N LEU A 131 1.97 1.99 1.82
CA LEU A 131 1.23 1.06 0.95
C LEU A 131 0.84 1.66 -0.41
N GLY A 132 1.19 2.91 -0.67
CA GLY A 132 0.82 3.62 -1.90
C GLY A 132 -0.59 4.22 -1.90
N MET A 133 -1.23 4.36 -0.73
CA MET A 133 -2.47 5.13 -0.59
C MET A 133 -2.20 6.63 -0.63
N SER A 134 -3.17 7.39 -1.13
CA SER A 134 -3.17 8.86 -1.09
C SER A 134 -4.26 9.38 -0.17
N PHE A 135 -4.02 10.52 0.47
CA PHE A 135 -4.97 11.16 1.38
C PHE A 135 -5.41 12.52 0.89
N VAL A 136 -6.69 12.78 1.11
CA VAL A 136 -7.28 14.10 1.01
C VAL A 136 -7.73 14.47 2.40
N LEU A 137 -7.36 15.65 2.84
CA LEU A 137 -7.68 16.12 4.18
C LEU A 137 -8.84 17.10 4.11
N ALA A 138 -9.78 16.95 5.04
CA ALA A 138 -10.82 17.90 5.30
C ALA A 138 -10.86 18.20 6.79
N THR A 139 -11.05 19.46 7.15
CA THR A 139 -11.04 19.92 8.55
C THR A 139 -12.43 20.05 9.15
N SER A 140 -13.47 19.94 8.31
CA SER A 140 -14.87 20.11 8.68
C SER A 140 -15.79 19.16 7.91
N THR A 141 -16.99 18.98 8.43
CA THR A 141 -18.05 18.20 7.77
C THR A 141 -18.43 18.82 6.42
N GLU A 142 -18.51 20.15 6.36
CA GLU A 142 -18.85 20.89 5.14
C GLU A 142 -17.77 20.72 4.06
N GLU A 143 -16.50 20.74 4.45
CA GLU A 143 -15.38 20.50 3.55
C GLU A 143 -15.38 19.07 3.01
N ALA A 144 -15.59 18.09 3.89
CA ALA A 144 -15.72 16.68 3.48
C ALA A 144 -16.88 16.47 2.49
N LEU A 145 -18.02 17.12 2.70
CA LEU A 145 -19.16 17.08 1.80
C LEU A 145 -18.89 17.76 0.45
N ARG A 146 -18.04 18.80 0.41
CA ARG A 146 -17.59 19.41 -0.85
C ARG A 146 -16.64 18.49 -1.61
N GLU A 147 -15.70 17.86 -0.91
CA GLU A 147 -14.74 16.94 -1.52
C GLU A 147 -15.41 15.69 -2.11
N THR A 148 -16.34 15.09 -1.37
CA THR A 148 -17.13 13.92 -1.85
C THR A 148 -18.06 14.25 -3.02
N ALA A 149 -18.46 15.53 -3.18
CA ALA A 149 -19.19 15.97 -4.35
C ALA A 149 -18.30 16.15 -5.59
N ARG A 150 -16.99 16.39 -5.40
CA ARG A 150 -16.02 16.64 -6.49
C ARG A 150 -15.39 15.36 -7.03
N ARG A 151 -15.20 14.37 -6.16
CA ARG A 151 -14.53 13.11 -6.50
C ARG A 151 -15.02 11.96 -5.62
N LYS A 152 -14.77 10.74 -6.08
CA LYS A 152 -15.02 9.52 -5.32
C LYS A 152 -13.80 9.15 -4.48
N PHE A 153 -14.07 8.54 -3.33
CA PHE A 153 -13.08 8.02 -2.40
C PHE A 153 -13.32 6.54 -2.21
N ASP A 154 -12.26 5.82 -1.85
CA ASP A 154 -12.35 4.38 -1.58
C ASP A 154 -12.70 4.09 -0.13
N VAL A 155 -12.37 5.04 0.75
CA VAL A 155 -12.68 5.00 2.17
C VAL A 155 -12.70 6.41 2.73
N ILE A 156 -13.57 6.64 3.72
CA ILE A 156 -13.62 7.87 4.49
C ILE A 156 -13.29 7.53 5.94
N ILE A 157 -12.31 8.23 6.50
CA ILE A 157 -11.92 8.18 7.90
C ILE A 157 -12.36 9.50 8.51
N SER A 158 -13.19 9.46 9.55
CA SER A 158 -13.65 10.68 10.20
C SER A 158 -13.41 10.62 11.68
N ASP A 159 -12.86 11.70 12.23
CA ASP A 159 -12.90 11.93 13.66
C ASP A 159 -14.37 11.97 14.17
N MET A 160 -14.59 11.61 15.43
CA MET A 160 -15.91 11.61 16.03
C MET A 160 -16.39 13.03 16.35
N GLY A 161 -15.51 13.86 16.92
CA GLY A 161 -15.90 15.10 17.58
C GLY A 161 -15.03 16.25 17.14
N ARG A 162 -15.56 17.08 16.25
CA ARG A 162 -14.89 18.28 15.75
C ARG A 162 -15.68 19.51 16.17
N PRO A 163 -15.07 20.53 16.79
CA PRO A 163 -15.80 21.75 17.15
C PRO A 163 -16.57 22.35 15.96
N PRO A 164 -17.83 22.80 16.16
CA PRO A 164 -18.59 22.81 17.42
C PRO A 164 -19.38 21.51 17.72
N ASP A 165 -19.31 20.50 16.85
CA ASP A 165 -20.13 19.29 16.92
C ASP A 165 -19.34 18.08 17.47
N ALA A 166 -19.65 17.71 18.72
CA ALA A 166 -19.06 16.52 19.37
C ALA A 166 -19.44 15.18 18.70
N ARG A 167 -20.41 15.20 17.77
CA ARG A 167 -20.91 14.06 17.00
C ARG A 167 -20.70 14.25 15.50
N ALA A 168 -19.79 15.14 15.11
CA ALA A 168 -19.50 15.48 13.71
C ALA A 168 -19.24 14.25 12.83
N GLY A 169 -18.62 13.19 13.36
CA GLY A 169 -18.41 11.94 12.65
C GLY A 169 -19.72 11.24 12.23
N TYR A 170 -20.76 11.28 13.06
CA TYR A 170 -22.08 10.77 12.71
C TYR A 170 -22.87 11.74 11.84
N THR A 171 -22.73 13.04 12.09
CA THR A 171 -23.37 14.08 11.26
C THR A 171 -22.93 13.95 9.80
N LEU A 172 -21.62 13.80 9.55
CA LEU A 172 -21.08 13.56 8.22
C LEU A 172 -21.58 12.23 7.62
N LEU A 173 -21.50 11.13 8.38
CA LEU A 173 -21.96 9.81 7.92
C LEU A 173 -23.41 9.85 7.46
N ARG A 174 -24.30 10.42 8.27
CA ARG A 174 -25.72 10.57 7.93
C ARG A 174 -25.91 11.38 6.65
N ALA A 175 -25.25 12.53 6.55
CA ALA A 175 -25.35 13.39 5.37
C ALA A 175 -24.85 12.70 4.08
N LEU A 176 -23.84 11.85 4.17
CA LEU A 176 -23.36 11.04 3.04
C LEU A 176 -24.39 9.98 2.63
N ARG A 177 -24.96 9.25 3.60
CA ARG A 177 -25.98 8.21 3.32
C ARG A 177 -27.27 8.80 2.75
N GLU A 178 -27.70 9.97 3.22
CA GLU A 178 -28.85 10.70 2.65
C GLU A 178 -28.63 11.11 1.18
N ARG A 179 -27.37 11.27 0.75
CA ARG A 179 -26.99 11.55 -0.65
C ARG A 179 -26.80 10.27 -1.48
N GLY A 180 -27.06 9.09 -0.91
CA GLY A 180 -26.82 7.81 -1.56
C GLY A 180 -25.34 7.44 -1.68
N ASP A 181 -24.45 8.13 -0.96
CA ASP A 181 -23.03 7.76 -0.93
C ASP A 181 -22.83 6.53 -0.04
N THR A 182 -22.34 5.44 -0.61
CA THR A 182 -22.09 4.16 0.08
C THR A 182 -20.60 3.91 0.35
N THR A 183 -19.76 4.95 0.25
CA THR A 183 -18.32 4.83 0.50
C THR A 183 -18.10 4.23 1.89
N PRO A 184 -17.20 3.23 2.02
CA PRO A 184 -16.80 2.69 3.30
C PRO A 184 -16.38 3.79 4.28
N TYR A 185 -16.88 3.73 5.51
CA TYR A 185 -16.73 4.80 6.48
C TYR A 185 -16.23 4.24 7.81
N VAL A 186 -15.16 4.82 8.34
CA VAL A 186 -14.57 4.43 9.63
C VAL A 186 -14.58 5.65 10.55
N ILE A 187 -15.07 5.46 11.76
CA ILE A 187 -14.98 6.48 12.80
C ILE A 187 -13.68 6.28 13.56
N TYR A 188 -12.90 7.34 13.68
CA TYR A 188 -11.72 7.40 14.51
C TYR A 188 -12.02 8.30 15.70
N ALA A 189 -11.78 7.85 16.92
CA ALA A 189 -12.21 8.57 18.12
C ALA A 189 -11.22 8.38 19.26
N GLY A 190 -11.29 9.22 20.29
CA GLY A 190 -10.49 9.02 21.51
C GLY A 190 -10.89 7.77 22.32
N SER A 191 -12.14 7.30 22.19
CA SER A 191 -12.68 6.15 22.91
C SER A 191 -12.92 4.96 21.99
N ASN A 192 -12.65 3.75 22.49
CA ASN A 192 -12.88 2.48 21.81
C ASN A 192 -13.77 1.54 22.63
N ALA A 193 -14.70 2.11 23.40
CA ALA A 193 -15.69 1.33 24.12
C ALA A 193 -16.57 0.52 23.16
N ALA A 194 -16.92 -0.72 23.54
CA ALA A 194 -17.74 -1.60 22.72
C ALA A 194 -19.08 -0.95 22.31
N ALA A 195 -19.67 -0.13 23.19
CA ALA A 195 -20.89 0.61 22.90
C ALA A 195 -20.73 1.58 21.71
N HIS A 196 -19.60 2.27 21.58
CA HIS A 196 -19.33 3.16 20.45
C HIS A 196 -19.10 2.39 19.15
N GLN A 197 -18.45 1.22 19.21
CA GLN A 197 -18.29 0.37 18.04
C GLN A 197 -19.63 -0.13 17.52
N GLU A 198 -20.52 -0.56 18.42
CA GLU A 198 -21.85 -1.03 18.07
C GLU A 198 -22.71 0.10 17.50
N GLU A 199 -22.67 1.28 18.12
CA GLU A 199 -23.34 2.48 17.62
C GLU A 199 -22.87 2.86 16.21
N ALA A 200 -21.56 2.83 15.97
CA ALA A 200 -20.96 3.11 14.66
C ALA A 200 -21.48 2.16 13.58
N ARG A 201 -21.54 0.85 13.88
CA ARG A 201 -22.07 -0.16 12.96
C ARG A 201 -23.56 0.04 12.69
N ARG A 202 -24.35 0.33 13.72
CA ARG A 202 -25.79 0.63 13.57
C ARG A 202 -26.04 1.86 12.71
N ALA A 203 -25.15 2.85 12.76
CA ALA A 203 -25.22 4.05 11.92
C ALA A 203 -24.75 3.83 10.46
N GLY A 204 -24.23 2.64 10.11
CA GLY A 204 -23.74 2.32 8.76
C GLY A 204 -22.27 2.63 8.51
N ALA A 205 -21.46 2.77 9.56
CA ALA A 205 -20.00 2.72 9.48
C ALA A 205 -19.50 1.26 9.54
N LEU A 206 -18.27 1.02 9.09
CA LEU A 206 -17.59 -0.26 9.27
C LEU A 206 -17.26 -0.53 10.74
N GLY A 207 -16.97 0.54 11.49
CA GLY A 207 -16.65 0.48 12.91
C GLY A 207 -16.18 1.83 13.45
N ALA A 208 -15.90 1.84 14.76
CA ALA A 208 -15.22 2.92 15.44
C ALA A 208 -13.98 2.37 16.16
N THR A 209 -12.88 3.12 16.20
CA THR A 209 -11.69 2.72 16.96
C THR A 209 -10.88 3.93 17.42
N ASN A 210 -10.08 3.71 18.46
CA ASN A 210 -9.04 4.63 18.93
C ASN A 210 -7.64 4.04 18.78
N ARG A 211 -7.46 2.96 18.00
CA ARG A 211 -6.21 2.21 17.82
C ARG A 211 -5.73 2.27 16.38
N ALA A 212 -4.42 2.47 16.17
CA ALA A 212 -3.82 2.59 14.84
C ALA A 212 -3.96 1.28 14.08
N SER A 213 -3.61 0.20 14.77
CA SER A 213 -3.64 -1.17 14.25
C SER A 213 -5.03 -1.60 13.79
N GLU A 214 -6.07 -1.27 14.56
CA GLU A 214 -7.46 -1.56 14.17
C GLU A 214 -7.95 -0.68 13.04
N LEU A 215 -7.63 0.62 13.05
CA LEU A 215 -7.94 1.53 11.94
C LEU A 215 -7.36 0.98 10.65
N PHE A 216 -6.11 0.54 10.70
CA PHE A 216 -5.40 -0.06 9.59
C PHE A 216 -6.11 -1.31 9.07
N ALA A 217 -6.47 -2.25 9.95
CA ALA A 217 -7.21 -3.45 9.57
C ALA A 217 -8.58 -3.14 8.95
N LEU A 218 -9.34 -2.18 9.50
CA LEU A 218 -10.65 -1.78 8.98
C LEU A 218 -10.54 -1.16 7.59
N VAL A 219 -9.56 -0.28 7.38
CA VAL A 219 -9.33 0.37 6.07
C VAL A 219 -8.90 -0.66 5.03
N LEU A 220 -7.96 -1.56 5.34
CA LEU A 220 -7.54 -2.58 4.39
C LEU A 220 -8.67 -3.55 4.03
N SER A 221 -9.50 -3.93 5.00
CA SER A 221 -10.72 -4.71 4.77
C SER A 221 -11.71 -3.99 3.86
N ALA A 222 -11.86 -2.67 3.99
CA ALA A 222 -12.71 -1.87 3.10
C ALA A 222 -12.22 -1.91 1.64
N LEU A 223 -10.89 -1.87 1.44
CA LEU A 223 -10.27 -1.92 0.12
C LEU A 223 -10.31 -3.31 -0.52
N ASP A 224 -10.51 -4.36 0.27
CA ASP A 224 -10.63 -5.72 -0.24
C ASP A 224 -11.88 -5.94 -1.12
N GLY A 225 -12.86 -5.04 -1.05
CA GLY A 225 -14.03 -5.00 -1.92
C GLY A 225 -13.83 -4.36 -3.29
N ARG A 226 -12.64 -3.76 -3.58
CA ARG A 226 -12.31 -3.27 -4.93
C ARG A 226 -12.22 -4.47 -5.90
N ALA A 227 -13.19 -4.55 -6.81
CA ALA A 227 -13.24 -5.46 -7.95
C ALA A 227 -12.62 -4.79 -9.18
#